data_AF-A0A1X7SLV9-F1
#
_entry.id   AF-A0A1X7SLV9-F1
#
_cell.length_a   1.000
_cell.length_b   1.000
_cell.length_c   1.000
_cell.angle_alpha   90.00
_cell.angle_beta   90.00
_cell.angle_gamma   90.00
#
_symmetry.space_group_name_H-M   'P 1'
#
loop_
_entity.id
_entity.type
_entity.pdbx_description
1 polymer ?
#
loop_
_entity_poly.entity_id
_entity_poly.type
_entity_poly.pdbx_seq_one_letter_code
_entity_poly.pdbx_strand_id
1 'polypeptide(L)'
;MAPEVIMAMDEGQYDGKVDVWSIGITCIEMAERKPPLFHMNAMAAMYHIAQKDPPTIQEPQNWSDLFRDFISRCLQKEPEDRIDSTEALA
;
A
#
# COMPACT_ATOMS: atom_id res chain seq x y z
N MET A 1 -0.41 -7.17 -0.07
CA MET A 1 -1.80 -7.40 0.39
C MET A 1 -2.30 -6.15 1.09
N ALA A 2 -3.51 -5.70 0.75
CA ALA A 2 -4.14 -4.56 1.39
C ALA A 2 -4.66 -4.93 2.80
N PRO A 3 -4.80 -3.96 3.73
CA PRO A 3 -5.26 -4.22 5.10
C PRO A 3 -6.61 -4.96 5.16
N GLU A 4 -7.57 -4.54 4.35
CA GLU A 4 -8.91 -5.12 4.26
C GLU A 4 -8.89 -6.59 3.81
N VAL A 5 -7.95 -6.98 2.95
CA VAL A 5 -7.77 -8.39 2.53
C VAL A 5 -7.24 -9.25 3.68
N ILE A 6 -6.45 -8.68 4.58
CA ILE A 6 -5.92 -9.38 5.77
C ILE A 6 -7.02 -9.53 6.83
N MET A 7 -7.86 -8.51 6.99
CA MET A 7 -8.91 -8.48 8.01
C MET A 7 -10.16 -9.25 7.58
N ALA A 8 -10.52 -9.25 6.28
CA ALA A 8 -11.72 -9.89 5.74
C ALA A 8 -11.53 -11.40 5.52
N MET A 9 -11.18 -12.13 6.57
CA MET A 9 -11.00 -13.59 6.50
C MET A 9 -12.32 -14.36 6.24
N ASP A 10 -13.51 -13.77 6.46
CA ASP A 10 -14.78 -14.53 6.39
C ASP A 10 -15.91 -13.91 5.50
N GLU A 11 -15.86 -12.64 5.10
CA GLU A 11 -17.03 -11.99 4.42
C GLU A 11 -16.80 -11.52 2.97
N GLY A 12 -15.60 -11.65 2.41
CA GLY A 12 -15.37 -11.55 0.96
C GLY A 12 -15.70 -10.20 0.29
N GLN A 13 -15.86 -9.12 1.05
CA GLN A 13 -16.16 -7.78 0.51
C GLN A 13 -14.90 -6.93 0.45
N TYR A 14 -14.12 -7.10 -0.61
CA TYR A 14 -13.16 -6.09 -1.06
C TYR A 14 -13.40 -5.81 -2.54
N ASP A 15 -13.06 -4.61 -2.99
CA ASP A 15 -13.21 -4.20 -4.38
C ASP A 15 -11.85 -4.11 -5.10
N GLY A 16 -11.83 -3.58 -6.32
CA GLY A 16 -10.61 -3.42 -7.10
C GLY A 16 -9.57 -2.46 -6.49
N LYS A 17 -9.90 -1.69 -5.45
CA LYS A 17 -8.92 -0.77 -4.82
C LYS A 17 -7.83 -1.52 -4.06
N VAL A 18 -7.98 -2.82 -3.79
CA VAL A 18 -6.90 -3.67 -3.26
C VAL A 18 -5.71 -3.78 -4.22
N ASP A 19 -5.97 -3.67 -5.53
CA ASP A 19 -4.93 -3.67 -6.55
C ASP A 19 -4.19 -2.33 -6.57
N VAL A 20 -4.90 -1.22 -6.33
CA VAL A 20 -4.27 0.11 -6.17
C VAL A 20 -3.31 0.14 -4.99
N TRP A 21 -3.68 -0.46 -3.86
CA TRP A 21 -2.75 -0.63 -2.74
C TRP A 21 -1.51 -1.44 -3.16
N SER A 22 -1.74 -2.55 -3.87
CA SER A 22 -0.65 -3.40 -4.34
C SER A 22 0.30 -2.64 -5.27
N ILE A 23 -0.22 -1.78 -6.15
CA ILE A 23 0.57 -0.86 -6.98
C ILE A 23 1.41 0.09 -6.10
N GLY A 24 0.83 0.71 -5.08
CA GLY A 24 1.58 1.59 -4.16
C GLY A 24 2.75 0.87 -3.48
N ILE A 25 2.54 -0.38 -3.05
CA ILE A 25 3.61 -1.23 -2.50
C ILE A 25 4.67 -1.56 -3.56
N THR A 26 4.25 -1.92 -4.78
CA THR A 26 5.17 -2.20 -5.89
C THR A 26 5.98 -0.97 -6.29
N CYS A 27 5.41 0.25 -6.22
CA CYS A 27 6.15 1.48 -6.44
C CYS A 27 7.28 1.67 -5.42
N ILE A 28 7.02 1.42 -4.14
CA ILE A 28 8.07 1.42 -3.10
C ILE A 28 9.10 0.33 -3.39
N GLU A 29 8.67 -0.87 -3.77
CA GLU A 29 9.58 -1.96 -4.12
C GLU A 29 10.48 -1.63 -5.31
N MET A 30 9.96 -0.97 -6.34
CA MET A 30 10.77 -0.52 -7.49
C MET A 30 11.78 0.57 -7.07
N ALA A 31 11.39 1.45 -6.14
CA ALA A 31 12.26 2.50 -5.61
C ALA A 31 13.39 1.94 -4.73
N GLU A 32 13.08 0.98 -3.85
CA GLU A 32 13.97 0.48 -2.80
C GLU A 32 14.55 -0.91 -3.08
N ARG A 33 14.17 -1.52 -4.21
CA ARG A 33 14.49 -2.90 -4.65
C ARG A 33 13.96 -4.00 -3.74
N LYS A 34 13.18 -3.66 -2.73
CA LYS A 34 12.58 -4.58 -1.76
C LYS A 34 11.24 -3.99 -1.31
N PRO A 35 10.21 -4.83 -1.09
CA PRO A 35 8.97 -4.35 -0.53
C PRO A 35 9.16 -3.94 0.94
N PRO A 36 8.28 -3.10 1.49
CA PRO A 36 8.22 -2.83 2.91
C PRO A 36 8.14 -4.14 3.71
N LEU A 37 8.74 -4.15 4.90
CA LEU A 37 8.69 -5.29 5.85
C LEU A 37 9.37 -6.59 5.35
N PHE A 38 10.17 -6.54 4.27
CA PHE A 38 10.84 -7.73 3.67
C PHE A 38 11.63 -8.61 4.66
N HIS A 39 12.11 -8.06 5.76
CA HIS A 39 12.89 -8.78 6.78
C HIS A 39 12.03 -9.45 7.87
N MET A 40 10.72 -9.21 7.88
CA MET A 40 9.80 -9.76 8.87
C MET A 40 9.26 -11.12 8.41
N ASN A 41 8.90 -11.98 9.37
CA ASN A 41 8.13 -13.17 9.05
C ASN A 41 6.70 -12.81 8.61
N ALA A 42 6.03 -13.72 7.91
CA ALA A 42 4.72 -13.47 7.31
C ALA A 42 3.66 -13.00 8.31
N MET A 43 3.59 -13.61 9.50
CA MET A 43 2.60 -13.23 10.52
C MET A 43 2.86 -11.84 11.10
N ALA A 44 4.12 -11.50 11.37
CA ALA A 44 4.50 -10.16 11.84
C ALA A 44 4.21 -9.09 10.77
N ALA A 45 4.49 -9.39 9.49
CA ALA A 45 4.18 -8.50 8.38
C ALA A 45 2.66 -8.27 8.25
N MET A 46 1.84 -9.33 8.33
CA MET A 46 0.38 -9.20 8.30
C MET A 46 -0.14 -8.31 9.45
N TYR A 47 0.37 -8.53 10.67
CA TYR A 47 0.02 -7.69 11.82
C TYR A 47 0.39 -6.22 11.59
N HIS A 48 1.59 -5.96 11.07
CA HIS A 48 2.03 -4.61 10.74
C HIS A 48 1.12 -3.94 9.71
N ILE A 49 0.77 -4.63 8.62
CA ILE A 49 -0.11 -4.10 7.58
C ILE A 49 -1.51 -3.78 8.15
N ALA A 50 -2.04 -4.65 9.01
CA ALA A 50 -3.34 -4.44 9.62
C ALA A 50 -3.35 -3.27 10.63
N GLN A 51 -2.33 -3.15 11.48
CA GLN A 51 -2.40 -2.31 12.68
C GLN A 51 -1.54 -1.04 12.66
N LYS A 52 -0.52 -0.96 11.80
CA LYS A 52 0.39 0.19 11.74
C LYS A 52 0.02 1.14 10.60
N ASP A 53 0.62 2.32 10.62
CA ASP A 53 0.49 3.28 9.53
C ASP A 53 1.03 2.70 8.21
N PRO A 54 0.50 3.16 7.07
CA PRO A 54 1.02 2.74 5.76
C PRO A 54 2.52 3.01 5.63
N PRO A 55 3.26 2.15 4.92
CA PRO A 55 4.67 2.39 4.67
C PRO A 55 4.85 3.61 3.76
N THR A 56 5.94 4.33 3.98
CA THR A 56 6.42 5.39 3.08
C THR A 56 7.81 5.03 2.57
N ILE A 57 8.28 5.73 1.54
CA ILE A 57 9.67 5.63 1.10
C ILE A 57 10.60 6.13 2.20
N GLN A 58 11.73 5.46 2.41
CA GLN A 58 12.73 5.76 3.45
C GLN A 58 13.49 7.07 3.21
N GLU A 59 13.81 7.37 1.95
CA GLU A 59 14.52 8.59 1.53
C GLU A 59 13.63 9.46 0.63
N PRO A 60 12.54 10.06 1.18
CA PRO A 60 11.54 10.79 0.39
C PRO A 60 12.13 11.96 -0.41
N GLN A 61 13.22 12.56 0.06
CA GLN A 61 13.93 13.65 -0.61
C GLN A 61 14.53 13.25 -1.97
N ASN A 62 14.75 11.96 -2.21
CA ASN A 62 15.30 11.47 -3.48
C ASN A 62 14.23 11.35 -4.58
N TRP A 63 12.96 11.61 -4.23
CA TRP A 63 11.82 11.38 -5.11
C TRP A 63 10.98 12.63 -5.28
N SER A 64 10.39 12.79 -6.46
CA SER A 64 9.53 13.94 -6.77
C SER A 64 8.33 13.99 -5.82
N ASP A 65 7.82 15.20 -5.56
CA ASP A 65 6.60 15.38 -4.78
C ASP A 65 5.42 14.61 -5.42
N LEU A 66 5.36 14.58 -6.76
CA LEU A 66 4.36 13.82 -7.52
C LEU A 66 4.40 12.32 -7.18
N PHE A 67 5.59 11.71 -7.13
CA PHE A 67 5.71 10.28 -6.84
C PHE A 67 5.32 9.96 -5.39
N ARG A 68 5.71 10.84 -4.46
CA ARG A 68 5.35 10.72 -3.04
C ARG A 68 3.85 10.87 -2.83
N ASP A 69 3.22 11.83 -3.49
CA ASP A 69 1.77 12.03 -3.47
C ASP A 69 1.02 10.85 -4.08
N PHE A 70 1.49 10.32 -5.21
CA PHE A 70 0.89 9.15 -5.82
C PHE A 70 0.91 7.93 -4.86
N ILE A 71 2.05 7.66 -4.22
CA ILE A 71 2.17 6.58 -3.24
C ILE A 71 1.25 6.82 -2.03
N SER A 72 1.19 8.04 -1.49
CA SER A 72 0.33 8.32 -0.34
C SER A 72 -1.14 8.11 -0.68
N ARG A 73 -1.58 8.48 -1.88
CA ARG A 73 -2.94 8.28 -2.38
C ARG A 73 -3.28 6.80 -2.64
N CYS A 74 -2.30 6.01 -3.09
CA CYS A 74 -2.46 4.56 -3.23
C CYS A 74 -2.49 3.82 -1.89
N LEU A 75 -1.76 4.31 -0.89
CA LEU A 75 -1.56 3.65 0.40
C LEU A 75 -2.46 4.22 1.50
N GLN A 76 -3.72 4.53 1.18
CA GLN A 76 -4.74 4.81 2.19
C GLN A 76 -5.29 3.50 2.77
N LYS A 77 -5.32 3.38 4.11
CA LYS A 77 -5.81 2.16 4.78
C LYS A 77 -7.30 1.97 4.55
N GLU A 78 -8.07 3.05 4.73
CA GLU A 78 -9.50 3.06 4.41
C GLU A 78 -9.67 2.99 2.89
N PRO A 79 -10.34 1.95 2.35
CA PRO A 79 -10.54 1.83 0.90
C PRO A 79 -11.32 2.99 0.30
N GLU A 80 -12.19 3.64 1.08
CA GLU A 80 -12.98 4.80 0.62
C GLU A 80 -12.10 6.00 0.26
N ASP A 81 -11.05 6.26 1.06
CA ASP A 81 -10.09 7.35 0.85
C ASP A 81 -9.03 7.03 -0.20
N ARG A 82 -8.87 5.75 -0.56
CA ARG A 82 -7.92 5.30 -1.58
C ARG A 82 -8.43 5.68 -2.97
N ILE A 83 -7.55 6.25 -3.78
CA ILE A 83 -7.88 6.59 -5.18
C ILE A 83 -8.28 5.33 -5.97
N ASP A 84 -9.12 5.51 -6.99
CA ASP A 84 -9.47 4.42 -7.90
C ASP A 84 -8.47 4.28 -9.06
N SER A 85 -8.60 3.21 -9.83
CA SER A 85 -7.71 2.94 -10.97
C SER A 85 -7.82 3.98 -12.09
N THR A 86 -8.95 4.67 -12.24
CA THR A 86 -9.14 5.72 -13.25
C THR A 86 -8.32 6.95 -12.85
N GLU A 87 -8.42 7.34 -11.59
CA GLU A 87 -7.69 8.46 -11.02
C GLU A 87 -6.19 8.20 -10.93
N ALA A 88 -5.77 6.95 -10.71
CA ALA A 88 -4.37 6.55 -10.73
C ALA A 88 -3.72 6.65 -12.12
N LEU A 89 -4.52 6.62 -13.19
CA LEU A 89 -4.06 6.69 -14.59
C LEU A 89 -4.21 8.09 -15.22
N ALA A 90 -4.84 9.03 -14.50
CA ALA A 90 -5.11 10.40 -14.96
C ALA A 90 -3.90 11.32 -14.74
#